data_AF-A0A1C6VS76-F1
#
_entry.id   AF-A0A1C6VS76-F1
#
_cell.length_a   1.000
_cell.length_b   1.000
_cell.length_c   1.000
_cell.angle_alpha   90.00
_cell.angle_beta   90.00
_cell.angle_gamma   90.00
#
_symmetry.space_group_name_H-M   'P 1'
#
loop_
_entity.id
_entity.type
_entity.pdbx_description
1 polymer ?
#
loop_
_entity_poly.entity_id
_entity_poly.type
_entity_poly.pdbx_seq_one_letter_code
_entity_poly.pdbx_strand_id
1 'polypeptide(L)'
;METRPTTTGGGHVRDRIGRVLLWLAAVAAAAAALGAYAAVADAEPAVTVVETWRAYGFVVFAGLFALLAVRPRGYRGVWPLVIFHKVAMTLTALAYTRNAAIEGTGNILVWDGALSVLLVLAFVLCRGWVAEPRR
;
A
#
# COMPACT_ATOMS: atom_id res chain seq x y z
N MET A 1 7.79 -38.33 -29.98
CA MET A 1 6.72 -37.92 -29.04
C MET A 1 7.38 -37.05 -27.99
N GLU A 2 7.24 -35.73 -28.08
CA GLU A 2 7.87 -34.80 -27.14
C GLU A 2 6.82 -34.33 -26.13
N THR A 3 6.96 -34.79 -24.88
CA THR A 3 6.08 -34.40 -23.78
C THR A 3 6.45 -33.01 -23.32
N ARG A 4 5.69 -32.01 -23.78
CA ARG A 4 5.79 -30.62 -23.32
C ARG A 4 5.35 -30.56 -21.84
N PRO A 5 6.21 -30.12 -20.90
CA PRO A 5 5.80 -30.02 -19.50
C PRO A 5 4.72 -28.96 -19.33
N THR A 6 3.56 -29.35 -18.82
CA THR A 6 2.43 -28.48 -18.51
C THR A 6 2.74 -27.65 -17.26
N THR A 7 3.40 -26.51 -17.43
CA THR A 7 3.66 -25.52 -16.36
C THR A 7 2.56 -24.46 -16.30
N THR A 8 1.30 -24.85 -16.09
CA THR A 8 0.15 -23.92 -16.21
C THR A 8 -0.51 -23.50 -14.89
N GLY A 9 -0.11 -24.03 -13.72
CA GLY A 9 -0.76 -23.69 -12.44
C GLY A 9 -0.19 -22.48 -11.68
N GLY A 10 1.13 -22.37 -11.58
CA GLY A 10 1.79 -21.50 -10.60
C GLY A 10 1.67 -19.99 -10.86
N GLY A 11 1.57 -19.58 -12.14
CA GLY A 11 1.45 -18.16 -12.50
C GLY A 11 0.12 -17.55 -12.04
N HIS A 12 -0.98 -18.28 -12.23
CA HIS A 12 -2.32 -17.79 -11.87
C HIS A 12 -2.53 -17.70 -10.36
N VAL A 13 -1.97 -18.64 -9.60
CA VAL A 13 -2.06 -18.63 -8.13
C VAL A 13 -1.27 -17.45 -7.54
N ARG A 14 -0.03 -17.24 -7.98
CA ARG A 14 0.79 -16.09 -7.55
C ARG A 14 0.09 -14.76 -7.83
N ASP A 15 -0.48 -14.62 -9.03
CA ASP A 15 -1.25 -13.44 -9.42
C ASP A 15 -2.50 -13.23 -8.57
N ARG A 16 -3.15 -14.31 -8.12
CA ARG A 16 -4.32 -14.23 -7.24
C ARG A 16 -3.91 -13.79 -5.84
N ILE A 17 -2.84 -14.37 -5.29
CA ILE A 17 -2.30 -14.00 -3.97
C ILE A 17 -1.91 -12.52 -3.97
N GLY A 18 -1.14 -12.06 -4.96
CA GLY A 18 -0.74 -10.65 -5.05
C GLY A 18 -1.94 -9.70 -5.12
N ARG A 19 -3.01 -10.07 -5.83
CA ARG A 19 -4.26 -9.28 -5.87
C ARG A 19 -5.02 -9.28 -4.54
N VAL A 20 -5.06 -10.41 -3.84
CA VAL A 20 -5.66 -10.49 -2.50
C VAL A 20 -4.90 -9.60 -1.53
N LEU A 21 -3.56 -9.62 -1.55
CA LEU A 21 -2.74 -8.71 -0.75
C LEU A 21 -3.08 -7.24 -1.04
N LEU A 22 -3.20 -6.86 -2.31
CA LEU A 22 -3.57 -5.48 -2.69
C LEU A 22 -4.98 -5.10 -2.23
N TRP A 23 -5.94 -6.02 -2.27
CA TRP A 23 -7.28 -5.78 -1.71
C TRP A 23 -7.23 -5.62 -0.18
N LEU A 24 -6.44 -6.43 0.52
CA LEU A 24 -6.24 -6.27 1.96
C LEU A 24 -5.62 -4.90 2.29
N ALA A 25 -4.63 -4.45 1.51
CA ALA A 25 -4.06 -3.11 1.65
C ALA A 25 -5.09 -2.01 1.40
N ALA A 26 -5.92 -2.17 0.36
CA ALA A 26 -6.99 -1.21 0.04
C ALA A 26 -8.02 -1.10 1.18
N VAL A 27 -8.46 -2.24 1.73
CA VAL A 27 -9.40 -2.29 2.86
C VAL A 27 -8.78 -1.70 4.11
N ALA A 28 -7.52 -2.02 4.41
CA ALA A 28 -6.80 -1.44 5.55
C ALA A 28 -6.69 0.08 5.44
N ALA A 29 -6.36 0.60 4.24
CA ALA A 29 -6.31 2.03 4.00
C ALA A 29 -7.69 2.70 4.11
N ALA A 30 -8.76 2.05 3.64
CA ALA A 30 -10.12 2.55 3.79
C ALA A 30 -10.55 2.59 5.27
N ALA A 31 -10.23 1.56 6.05
CA ALA A 31 -10.49 1.54 7.49
C ALA A 31 -9.69 2.65 8.22
N ALA A 32 -8.43 2.86 7.83
CA ALA A 32 -7.62 3.96 8.36
C ALA A 32 -8.18 5.34 8.01
N ALA A 33 -8.75 5.51 6.80
CA ALA A 33 -9.45 6.73 6.42
C ALA A 33 -10.65 7.01 7.35
N LEU A 34 -11.50 6.00 7.59
CA LEU A 34 -12.63 6.12 8.51
C LEU A 34 -12.18 6.49 9.93
N GLY A 35 -11.12 5.83 10.43
CA GLY A 35 -10.53 6.17 11.72
C GLY A 35 -9.97 7.59 11.77
N ALA A 36 -9.33 8.06 10.69
CA ALA A 36 -8.81 9.41 10.60
C ALA A 36 -9.93 10.47 10.55
N TYR A 37 -11.05 10.20 9.87
CA TYR A 37 -12.21 11.11 9.90
C TYR A 37 -12.82 11.22 11.29
N ALA A 38 -12.86 10.13 12.06
CA ALA A 38 -13.25 10.19 13.46
C ALA A 38 -12.27 11.06 14.26
N ALA A 39 -10.95 10.87 14.06
CA ALA A 39 -9.93 11.70 14.70
C ALA A 39 -10.04 13.19 14.34
N VAL A 40 -10.41 13.53 13.10
CA VAL A 40 -10.66 14.93 12.68
C VAL A 40 -11.82 15.55 13.46
N ALA A 41 -12.89 14.79 13.72
CA ALA A 41 -14.05 15.29 14.45
C ALA A 41 -13.72 15.65 15.90
N ASP A 42 -12.77 14.92 16.51
CA ASP A 42 -12.32 15.12 17.90
C ASP A 42 -11.03 15.95 18.00
N ALA A 43 -10.44 16.38 16.87
CA ALA A 43 -9.13 17.01 16.83
C ALA A 43 -9.14 18.44 17.40
N GLU A 44 -8.13 18.77 18.21
CA GLU A 44 -7.84 20.15 18.56
C GLU A 44 -7.52 21.00 17.30
N PRO A 45 -7.90 22.30 17.29
CA PRO A 45 -7.70 23.17 16.12
C PRO A 45 -6.26 23.20 15.58
N ALA A 46 -5.27 23.02 16.47
CA ALA A 46 -3.85 23.03 16.10
C ALA A 46 -3.44 21.87 15.17
N VAL A 47 -4.16 20.73 15.22
CA VAL A 47 -3.82 19.53 14.44
C VAL A 47 -4.89 19.15 13.41
N THR A 48 -6.06 19.78 13.42
CA THR A 48 -7.19 19.46 12.53
C THR A 48 -6.78 19.44 11.05
N VAL A 49 -5.95 20.39 10.59
CA VAL A 49 -5.49 20.43 9.19
C VAL A 49 -4.64 19.20 8.86
N VAL A 50 -3.75 18.78 9.77
CA VAL A 50 -2.87 17.62 9.59
C VAL A 50 -3.68 16.32 9.59
N GLU A 51 -4.64 16.18 10.51
CA GLU A 51 -5.54 15.03 10.57
C GLU A 51 -6.41 14.93 9.30
N THR A 52 -6.92 16.06 8.82
CA THR A 52 -7.72 16.14 7.59
C THR A 52 -6.89 15.74 6.37
N TRP A 53 -5.67 16.28 6.25
CA TRP A 53 -4.73 15.89 5.19
C TRP A 53 -4.45 14.38 5.21
N ARG A 54 -4.27 13.81 6.41
CA ARG A 54 -4.02 12.38 6.58
C ARG A 54 -5.21 11.53 6.15
N ALA A 55 -6.43 11.92 6.53
CA ALA A 55 -7.66 11.24 6.13
C ALA A 55 -7.78 11.17 4.60
N TYR A 56 -7.57 12.29 3.90
CA TYR A 56 -7.54 12.31 2.44
C TYR A 56 -6.44 11.42 1.85
N GLY A 57 -5.24 11.44 2.45
CA GLY A 57 -4.15 10.56 2.07
C GLY A 57 -4.56 9.08 2.11
N PHE A 58 -5.21 8.64 3.18
CA PHE A 58 -5.69 7.26 3.30
C PHE A 58 -6.74 6.90 2.24
N VAL A 59 -7.68 7.79 1.92
CA VAL A 59 -8.67 7.59 0.85
C VAL A 59 -7.96 7.41 -0.51
N VAL A 60 -6.99 8.26 -0.82
CA VAL A 60 -6.21 8.18 -2.06
C VAL A 60 -5.46 6.85 -2.13
N PHE A 61 -4.78 6.44 -1.06
CA PHE A 61 -4.06 5.17 -1.03
C PHE A 61 -4.98 3.95 -1.16
N ALA A 62 -6.16 3.98 -0.54
CA ALA A 62 -7.16 2.94 -0.73
C ALA A 62 -7.54 2.79 -2.21
N GLY A 63 -7.77 3.92 -2.89
CA GLY A 63 -8.02 3.95 -4.34
C GLY A 63 -6.86 3.42 -5.17
N LEU A 64 -5.62 3.83 -4.88
CA LEU A 64 -4.43 3.36 -5.60
C LEU A 64 -4.20 1.85 -5.42
N PHE A 65 -4.39 1.33 -4.20
CA PHE A 65 -4.29 -0.10 -3.93
C PHE A 65 -5.40 -0.88 -4.63
N ALA A 66 -6.63 -0.38 -4.66
CA ALA A 66 -7.73 -0.99 -5.40
C ALA A 66 -7.45 -1.00 -6.92
N LEU A 67 -6.94 0.10 -7.49
CA LEU A 67 -6.55 0.16 -8.91
C LEU A 67 -5.49 -0.89 -9.25
N LEU A 68 -4.47 -1.04 -8.39
CA LEU A 68 -3.46 -2.08 -8.53
C LEU A 68 -4.06 -3.49 -8.34
N ALA A 69 -5.02 -3.68 -7.45
CA ALA A 69 -5.66 -4.98 -7.25
C ALA A 69 -6.48 -5.42 -8.49
N VAL A 70 -7.18 -4.49 -9.13
CA VAL A 70 -8.00 -4.75 -10.31
C VAL A 70 -7.13 -4.94 -11.56
N ARG A 71 -6.12 -4.07 -11.77
CA ARG A 71 -5.22 -4.11 -12.93
C ARG A 71 -3.76 -3.92 -12.51
N PRO A 72 -3.10 -4.93 -11.92
CA PRO A 72 -1.74 -4.78 -11.39
C PRO A 72 -0.70 -4.49 -12.48
N ARG A 73 -0.98 -4.86 -13.74
CA ARG A 73 -0.13 -4.59 -14.91
C ARG A 73 -0.65 -3.42 -15.76
N GLY A 74 -1.73 -2.75 -15.35
CA GLY A 74 -2.27 -1.60 -16.06
C GLY A 74 -1.63 -0.27 -15.66
N TYR A 75 -1.00 -0.21 -14.47
CA TYR A 75 -0.60 1.04 -13.83
C TYR A 75 0.86 1.00 -13.34
N ARG A 76 1.82 0.89 -14.27
CA ARG A 76 3.26 0.79 -13.94
C ARG A 76 3.77 1.89 -13.03
N GLY A 77 3.38 3.14 -13.31
CA GLY A 77 3.84 4.31 -12.57
C GLY A 77 3.32 4.34 -11.13
N VAL A 78 2.20 3.67 -10.84
CA VAL A 78 1.61 3.67 -9.49
C VAL A 78 2.44 2.82 -8.54
N TRP A 79 2.99 1.69 -8.99
CA TRP A 79 3.82 0.80 -8.17
C TRP A 79 4.98 1.49 -7.45
N PRO A 80 5.93 2.14 -8.16
CA PRO A 80 7.05 2.80 -7.50
C PRO A 80 6.59 3.94 -6.61
N LEU A 81 5.51 4.66 -6.95
CA LEU A 81 5.00 5.77 -6.13
C LEU A 81 4.45 5.28 -4.79
N VAL A 82 3.61 4.23 -4.79
CA VAL A 82 3.03 3.73 -3.55
C VAL A 82 4.05 3.02 -2.67
N ILE A 83 4.99 2.29 -3.27
CA ILE A 83 6.10 1.65 -2.54
C ILE A 83 7.01 2.74 -1.95
N PHE A 84 7.41 3.73 -2.75
CA PHE A 84 8.25 4.83 -2.30
C PHE A 84 7.63 5.53 -1.09
N HIS A 85 6.35 5.91 -1.18
CA HIS A 85 5.69 6.62 -0.09
C HIS A 85 5.69 5.80 1.21
N LYS A 86 5.29 4.52 1.14
CA LYS A 86 5.22 3.67 2.34
C LYS A 86 6.59 3.38 2.93
N VAL A 87 7.60 3.16 2.09
CA VAL A 87 8.99 2.99 2.54
C VAL A 87 9.53 4.28 3.15
N ALA A 88 9.30 5.43 2.52
CA ALA A 88 9.74 6.73 3.05
C ALA A 88 9.13 7.00 4.43
N MET A 89 7.81 6.82 4.59
CA MET A 89 7.13 6.95 5.88
C MET A 89 7.72 6.00 6.94
N THR A 90 8.00 4.75 6.56
CA THR A 90 8.59 3.75 7.47
C THR A 90 10.00 4.15 7.91
N LEU A 91 10.84 4.60 6.98
CA LEU A 91 12.21 5.03 7.29
C LEU A 91 12.24 6.32 8.11
N THR A 92 11.35 7.26 7.83
CA THR A 92 11.19 8.47 8.64
C THR A 92 10.75 8.12 10.06
N ALA A 93 9.75 7.24 10.21
CA ALA A 93 9.34 6.76 11.53
C ALA A 93 10.49 6.05 12.26
N LEU A 94 11.27 5.23 11.56
CA LEU A 94 12.45 4.58 12.12
C LEU A 94 13.46 5.61 12.64
N ALA A 95 13.69 6.71 11.91
CA ALA A 95 14.55 7.80 12.36
C ALA A 95 13.99 8.50 13.62
N TYR A 96 12.67 8.64 13.72
CA TYR A 96 11.98 9.26 14.85
C TYR A 96 11.89 8.39 16.09
N THR A 97 12.14 7.07 16.00
CA THR A 97 12.16 6.19 17.19
C THR A 97 13.16 6.62 18.26
N ARG A 98 14.17 7.41 17.89
CA ARG A 98 15.16 8.00 18.81
C ARG A 98 14.57 9.09 19.72
N ASN A 99 13.43 9.66 19.37
CA ASN A 99 12.75 10.68 20.15
C ASN A 99 11.33 10.22 20.52
N ALA A 100 11.18 9.71 21.74
CA ALA A 100 9.91 9.23 22.25
C ALA A 100 8.81 10.31 22.36
N ALA A 101 9.18 11.60 22.32
CA ALA A 101 8.21 12.70 22.32
C ALA A 101 7.50 12.89 20.96
N ILE A 102 7.98 12.26 19.88
CA ILE A 102 7.30 12.31 18.59
C ILE A 102 6.18 11.27 18.56
N GLU A 103 5.00 11.71 18.95
CA GLU A 103 3.80 10.89 18.99
C GLU A 103 3.45 10.30 17.60
N GLY A 104 2.78 9.15 17.60
CA GLY A 104 2.38 8.45 16.37
C GLY A 104 3.50 7.67 15.65
N THR A 105 4.77 7.85 16.04
CA THR A 105 5.93 7.17 15.42
C THR A 105 5.78 5.65 15.39
N GLY A 106 5.40 5.03 16.52
CA GLY A 106 5.21 3.57 16.59
C GLY A 106 4.08 3.08 15.68
N ASN A 107 2.99 3.84 15.59
CA ASN A 107 1.85 3.49 14.75
C ASN A 107 2.23 3.51 13.26
N ILE A 108 2.95 4.55 12.81
CA ILE A 108 3.46 4.64 11.44
C ILE A 108 4.42 3.48 11.14
N LEU A 109 5.37 3.21 12.04
CA LEU A 109 6.36 2.16 11.83
C LEU A 109 5.70 0.79 11.63
N VAL A 110 4.68 0.46 12.43
CA VAL A 110 3.96 -0.81 12.32
C VAL A 110 3.12 -0.86 11.04
N TRP A 111 2.27 0.13 10.79
CA TRP A 111 1.31 0.08 9.68
C TRP A 111 1.95 0.36 8.32
N ASP A 112 2.72 1.44 8.17
CA ASP A 112 3.40 1.75 6.92
C ASP A 112 4.53 0.76 6.63
N GLY A 113 5.19 0.22 7.67
CA GLY A 113 6.16 -0.86 7.54
C GLY A 113 5.53 -2.15 7.01
N ALA A 114 4.43 -2.60 7.63
CA ALA A 114 3.70 -3.78 7.17
C ALA A 114 3.16 -3.61 5.74
N LEU A 115 2.59 -2.46 5.42
CA LEU A 115 2.14 -2.13 4.07
C LEU A 115 3.29 -2.12 3.06
N SER A 116 4.47 -1.61 3.43
CA SER A 116 5.65 -1.62 2.56
C SER A 116 6.05 -3.05 2.18
N VAL A 117 6.13 -3.95 3.16
CA VAL A 117 6.45 -5.37 2.93
C VAL A 117 5.39 -6.02 2.04
N LEU A 118 4.12 -5.81 2.36
CA LEU A 118 3.01 -6.35 1.59
C LEU A 118 3.02 -5.86 0.14
N LEU A 119 3.27 -4.57 -0.10
CA LEU A 119 3.32 -3.99 -1.44
C LEU A 119 4.49 -4.54 -2.25
N VAL A 120 5.68 -4.71 -1.65
CA VAL A 120 6.82 -5.32 -2.34
C VAL A 120 6.53 -6.78 -2.70
N LEU A 121 5.92 -7.55 -1.79
CA LEU A 121 5.50 -8.93 -2.08
C LEU A 121 4.48 -8.98 -3.22
N ALA A 122 3.46 -8.11 -3.18
CA ALA A 122 2.46 -8.02 -4.23
C ALA A 122 3.08 -7.61 -5.58
N PHE A 123 4.05 -6.69 -5.59
CA PHE A 123 4.78 -6.27 -6.78
C PHE A 123 5.51 -7.45 -7.44
N VAL A 124 6.20 -8.26 -6.62
CA VAL A 124 6.91 -9.48 -7.07
C VAL A 124 5.95 -10.56 -7.55
N LEU A 125 4.85 -10.78 -6.84
CA LEU A 125 3.87 -11.81 -7.19
C LEU A 125 3.11 -11.48 -8.47
N CYS A 126 2.64 -10.24 -8.62
CA CYS A 126 1.91 -9.78 -9.80
C CYS A 126 2.84 -9.39 -10.96
N ARG A 127 4.16 -9.41 -10.78
CA ARG A 127 5.13 -8.94 -11.77
C ARG A 127 4.79 -7.53 -12.26
N GLY A 128 4.65 -6.57 -11.33
CA GLY A 128 4.24 -5.19 -11.63
C GLY A 128 5.12 -4.46 -12.65
N TRP A 129 6.30 -5.00 -12.96
CA TRP A 129 7.21 -4.52 -14.00
C TRP A 129 6.85 -4.97 -15.43
N VAL A 130 6.05 -6.02 -15.63
CA VAL A 130 5.79 -6.65 -16.95
C VAL A 130 4.57 -6.05 -17.65
N ALA A 131 4.49 -4.73 -17.67
CA ALA A 131 3.34 -4.06 -18.25
C ALA A 131 3.71 -3.46 -19.60
N GLU A 132 3.16 -4.04 -20.66
CA GLU A 132 3.26 -3.47 -22.01
C GLU A 132 2.48 -2.14 -22.05
N PRO A 133 3.06 -1.04 -22.53
CA PRO A 133 2.25 0.06 -23.04
C PRO A 133 1.41 -0.53 -24.17
N ARG A 134 0.08 -0.54 -24.03
CA ARG A 134 -0.77 -0.70 -25.22
C ARG A 134 -0.46 0.50 -26.11
N ARG A 135 0.28 0.25 -27.19
CA ARG A 135 0.42 1.18 -28.31
C ARG A 135 -0.92 1.40 -28.96
#